data_AF-A0A8I2G2G5-F1
#
_entry.id   AF-A0A8I2G2G5-F1
#
_cell.length_a   1.000
_cell.length_b   1.000
_cell.length_c   1.000
_cell.angle_alpha   90.00
_cell.angle_beta   90.00
_cell.angle_gamma   90.00
#
_symmetry.space_group_name_H-M   'P 1'
#
loop_
_entity.id
_entity.type
_entity.pdbx_description
1 polymer ?
#
loop_
_entity_poly.entity_id
_entity_poly.type
_entity_poly.pdbx_seq_one_letter_code
_entity_poly.pdbx_strand_id
1 'polypeptide(L)'
;MSKKSVLLLGNGINNINNKFAWQELIEELIDHIGARGQIHIRDKPFPLLYEEIIAEAVKNRGFKEKEIKDFISKKISNLKKNSLHEEIMKLGFQNILTTNYDYNLEKVKQNDTTKLKNNGAVKERTYSLFRHTNIDLTNIWHIHGGIIYLALNTLSVNVLRHPLHRLR
;
A
#
# COMPACT_ATOMS: atom_id res chain seq x y z
N MET A 1 -22.46 -23.04 -14.34
CA MET A 1 -21.14 -22.43 -14.07
C MET A 1 -21.30 -21.39 -12.97
N SER A 2 -20.56 -21.51 -11.87
CA SER A 2 -20.52 -20.47 -10.84
C SER A 2 -19.97 -19.18 -11.45
N LYS A 3 -20.68 -18.06 -11.28
CA LYS A 3 -20.32 -16.75 -11.83
C LYS A 3 -19.00 -16.31 -11.19
N LYS A 4 -17.96 -16.09 -11.99
CA LYS A 4 -16.68 -15.56 -11.49
C LYS A 4 -16.92 -14.17 -10.94
N SER A 5 -16.92 -14.02 -9.61
CA SER A 5 -17.14 -12.76 -8.93
C SER A 5 -15.81 -12.07 -8.66
N VAL A 6 -15.79 -10.76 -8.87
CA VAL A 6 -14.62 -9.91 -8.68
C VAL A 6 -15.02 -8.72 -7.81
N LEU A 7 -14.19 -8.42 -6.82
CA LEU A 7 -14.35 -7.26 -5.94
C LEU A 7 -13.14 -6.35 -6.07
N LEU A 8 -13.36 -5.04 -6.22
CA LEU A 8 -12.32 -4.02 -6.16
C LEU A 8 -12.43 -3.27 -4.84
N LEU A 9 -11.33 -3.22 -4.08
CA LEU A 9 -11.25 -2.61 -2.77
C LEU A 9 -10.20 -1.51 -2.74
N GLY A 10 -10.55 -0.41 -2.07
CA GLY A 10 -9.61 0.65 -1.72
C GLY A 10 -9.38 0.73 -0.22
N ASN A 11 -8.63 1.76 0.21
CA ASN A 11 -8.22 1.90 1.62
C ASN A 11 -9.37 2.27 2.56
N GLY A 12 -10.57 2.54 2.04
CA GLY A 12 -11.76 2.84 2.85
C GLY A 12 -12.06 1.77 3.89
N ILE A 13 -11.82 0.49 3.59
CA ILE A 13 -12.04 -0.61 4.54
C ILE A 13 -11.10 -0.57 5.76
N ASN A 14 -9.92 0.03 5.62
CA ASN A 14 -9.00 0.21 6.73
C ASN A 14 -9.46 1.32 7.69
N ASN A 15 -10.26 2.28 7.17
CA ASN A 15 -10.64 3.51 7.88
C ASN A 15 -11.69 3.32 9.00
N ILE A 16 -12.34 2.17 9.09
CA ILE A 16 -13.49 1.97 9.98
C ILE A 16 -13.09 1.82 11.44
N ASN A 17 -12.01 1.07 11.71
CA ASN A 17 -11.50 0.87 13.08
C ASN A 17 -10.18 1.60 13.34
N ASN A 18 -9.48 1.96 12.28
CA ASN A 18 -8.29 2.80 12.33
C ASN A 18 -8.62 3.95 11.39
N LYS A 19 -8.97 5.16 11.87
CA LYS A 19 -8.87 6.33 10.98
C LYS A 19 -7.45 6.29 10.45
N PHE A 20 -7.25 5.85 9.20
CA PHE A 20 -5.91 5.54 8.76
C PHE A 20 -5.17 6.86 8.79
N ALA A 21 -4.20 6.86 9.68
CA ALA A 21 -3.42 7.96 10.16
C ALA A 21 -2.43 8.41 9.09
N TRP A 22 -2.89 8.69 7.87
CA TRP A 22 -2.01 9.19 6.80
C TRP A 22 -1.39 10.51 7.21
N GLN A 23 -2.18 11.37 7.85
CA GLN A 23 -1.68 12.61 8.41
C GLN A 23 -0.66 12.34 9.52
N GLU A 24 -0.96 11.44 10.47
CA GLU A 24 0.00 11.12 11.54
C GLU A 24 1.26 10.44 10.98
N LEU A 25 1.15 9.59 9.95
CA LEU A 25 2.29 8.97 9.27
C LEU A 25 3.21 10.03 8.64
N ILE A 26 2.63 11.05 8.01
CA ILE A 26 3.38 12.16 7.43
C ILE A 26 4.04 13.00 8.53
N GLU A 27 3.31 13.32 9.59
CA GLU A 27 3.83 14.05 10.75
C GLU A 27 4.97 13.27 11.42
N GLU A 28 4.76 11.99 11.72
CA GLU A 28 5.80 11.11 12.27
C GLU A 28 7.00 10.93 11.34
N LEU A 29 6.80 10.93 10.02
CA LEU A 29 7.88 10.86 9.05
C LEU A 29 8.70 12.16 9.03
N ILE A 30 8.03 13.31 9.05
CA ILE A 30 8.67 14.63 9.15
C ILE A 30 9.47 14.72 10.46
N ASP A 31 8.92 14.20 11.54
CA ASP A 31 9.58 14.13 12.84
C ASP A 31 10.80 13.20 12.79
N HIS A 32 10.65 12.04 12.17
CA HIS A 32 11.70 11.04 12.03
C HIS A 32 12.93 11.59 11.28
N ILE A 33 12.71 12.41 10.25
CA ILE A 33 13.79 13.05 9.48
C ILE A 33 14.26 14.38 10.09
N GLY A 34 13.64 14.86 11.17
CA GLY A 34 13.99 16.12 11.83
C GLY A 34 13.65 17.37 11.00
N ALA A 35 12.55 17.34 10.23
CA ALA A 35 12.13 18.43 9.32
C ALA A 35 10.89 19.21 9.81
N ARG A 36 10.62 19.22 11.13
CA ARG A 36 9.53 20.00 11.72
C ARG A 36 9.71 21.49 11.47
N GLY A 37 8.73 22.07 10.77
CA GLY A 37 8.72 23.49 10.39
C GLY A 37 9.46 23.80 9.10
N GLN A 38 10.07 22.80 8.44
CA GLN A 38 10.70 22.96 7.13
C GLN A 38 9.77 22.49 6.00
N ILE A 39 8.86 21.56 6.31
CA ILE A 39 7.89 21.02 5.35
C ILE A 39 6.50 21.52 5.70
N HIS A 40 5.84 22.15 4.73
CA HIS A 40 4.45 22.60 4.87
C HIS A 40 3.50 21.51 4.38
N ILE A 41 2.69 20.94 5.27
CA ILE A 41 1.79 19.81 4.95
C ILE A 41 0.49 20.28 4.28
N ARG A 42 0.04 21.50 4.60
CA ARG A 42 -1.25 22.04 4.12
C ARG A 42 -1.16 22.41 2.64
N ASP A 43 -2.29 22.24 1.95
CA ASP A 43 -2.52 22.70 0.57
C ASP A 43 -1.59 22.11 -0.50
N LYS A 44 -0.93 20.98 -0.22
CA LYS A 44 -0.11 20.25 -1.19
C LYS A 44 -0.75 18.92 -1.58
N PRO A 45 -0.84 18.59 -2.87
CA PRO A 45 -1.25 17.26 -3.29
C PRO A 45 -0.19 16.24 -2.85
N PHE A 46 -0.65 15.06 -2.45
CA PHE A 46 0.17 14.02 -1.83
C PHE A 46 1.48 13.68 -2.60
N PRO A 47 1.47 13.54 -3.95
CA PRO A 47 2.71 13.26 -4.66
C PRO A 47 3.77 14.34 -4.46
N LEU A 48 3.38 15.63 -4.46
CA LEU A 48 4.32 16.73 -4.26
C LEU A 48 4.83 16.78 -2.82
N LEU A 49 3.95 16.55 -1.84
CA LEU A 49 4.35 16.49 -0.44
C LEU A 49 5.35 15.35 -0.19
N TYR A 50 5.13 14.17 -0.79
CA TYR A 50 6.07 13.06 -0.70
C TYR A 50 7.42 13.38 -1.33
N GLU A 51 7.44 13.97 -2.53
CA GLU A 51 8.68 14.39 -3.20
C GLU A 51 9.46 15.41 -2.37
N GLU A 52 8.78 16.36 -1.74
CA GLU A 52 9.41 17.33 -0.83
C GLU A 52 10.02 16.67 0.40
N ILE A 53 9.32 15.73 1.04
CA ILE A 53 9.84 14.96 2.16
C ILE A 53 11.09 14.17 1.76
N ILE A 54 11.06 13.49 0.61
CA ILE A 54 12.21 12.74 0.09
C ILE A 54 13.37 13.68 -0.23
N ALA A 55 13.10 14.81 -0.90
CA ALA A 55 14.13 15.77 -1.24
C ALA A 55 14.81 16.36 0.01
N GLU A 56 14.03 16.75 1.02
CA GLU A 56 14.55 17.25 2.30
C GLU A 56 15.38 16.18 3.02
N ALA A 57 14.84 14.95 3.13
CA ALA A 57 15.50 13.86 3.82
C ALA A 57 16.86 13.49 3.18
N VAL A 58 16.90 13.40 1.84
CA VAL A 58 18.10 12.98 1.11
C VAL A 58 19.13 14.11 1.00
N LYS A 59 18.70 15.32 0.64
CA LYS A 59 19.63 16.41 0.34
C LYS A 59 20.15 17.10 1.61
N ASN A 60 19.29 17.26 2.62
CA ASN A 60 19.58 18.12 3.76
C ASN A 60 19.76 17.36 5.07
N ARG A 61 19.35 16.08 5.13
CA ARG A 61 19.36 15.28 6.38
C ARG A 61 20.17 13.99 6.29
N GLY A 62 20.70 13.64 5.12
CA GLY A 62 21.60 12.49 4.95
C GLY A 62 20.92 11.11 4.95
N PHE A 63 19.58 11.06 4.87
CA PHE A 63 18.86 9.79 4.75
C PHE A 63 18.98 9.22 3.33
N LYS A 64 18.96 7.90 3.21
CA LYS A 64 18.70 7.23 1.94
C LYS A 64 17.21 7.05 1.74
N GLU A 65 16.73 7.13 0.50
CA GLU A 65 15.31 6.89 0.16
C GLU A 65 14.81 5.54 0.70
N LYS A 66 15.67 4.52 0.72
CA LYS A 66 15.36 3.21 1.32
C LYS A 66 14.97 3.31 2.79
N GLU A 67 15.64 4.15 3.58
CA GLU A 67 15.35 4.30 5.01
C GLU A 67 13.97 4.90 5.23
N ILE A 68 13.58 5.86 4.39
CA ILE A 68 12.24 6.45 4.38
C ILE A 68 11.18 5.41 4.01
N LYS A 69 11.44 4.58 2.99
CA LYS A 69 10.52 3.50 2.59
C LYS A 69 10.41 2.41 3.66
N ASP A 70 11.51 2.06 4.33
CA ASP A 70 11.53 1.08 5.42
C ASP A 70 10.69 1.60 6.61
N PHE A 71 10.79 2.90 6.93
CA PHE A 71 9.94 3.55 7.93
C PHE A 71 8.45 3.44 7.60
N ILE A 72 8.06 3.82 6.38
CA ILE A 72 6.66 3.75 5.93
C ILE A 72 6.15 2.29 5.93
N SER A 73 6.98 1.35 5.45
CA SER A 73 6.65 -0.07 5.43
C SER A 73 6.42 -0.60 6.84
N LYS A 74 7.23 -0.19 7.82
CA LYS A 74 7.02 -0.57 9.22
C LYS A 74 5.66 -0.06 9.73
N LYS A 75 5.29 1.19 9.44
CA LYS A 75 4.01 1.77 9.86
C LYS A 75 2.80 1.05 9.24
N ILE A 76 2.84 0.77 7.94
CA ILE A 76 1.77 0.03 7.25
C ILE A 76 1.66 -1.41 7.77
N SER A 77 2.78 -2.05 8.12
CA SER A 77 2.76 -3.44 8.62
C SER A 77 2.00 -3.60 9.94
N ASN A 78 1.99 -2.53 10.76
CA ASN A 78 1.32 -2.46 12.05
C ASN A 78 -0.19 -2.26 11.95
N LEU A 79 -0.73 -2.01 10.75
CA LEU A 79 -2.17 -2.04 10.57
C LEU A 79 -2.75 -3.38 10.98
N LYS A 80 -3.91 -3.29 11.61
CA LYS A 80 -4.68 -4.45 12.06
C LYS A 80 -5.89 -4.63 11.15
N LYS A 81 -6.14 -5.89 10.77
CA LYS A 81 -7.41 -6.31 10.19
C LYS A 81 -8.57 -5.97 11.13
N ASN A 82 -9.74 -5.78 10.55
CA ASN A 82 -10.98 -5.49 11.26
C ASN A 82 -12.11 -6.43 10.78
N SER A 83 -13.29 -6.30 11.37
CA SER A 83 -14.45 -7.14 11.05
C SER A 83 -14.84 -7.11 9.57
N LEU A 84 -14.67 -5.99 8.86
CA LEU A 84 -14.96 -5.96 7.42
C LEU A 84 -14.02 -6.84 6.62
N HIS A 85 -12.74 -6.96 6.98
CA HIS A 85 -11.84 -7.86 6.29
C HIS A 85 -12.33 -9.31 6.41
N GLU A 86 -12.83 -9.67 7.60
CA GLU A 86 -13.38 -11.00 7.86
C GLU A 86 -14.66 -11.23 7.06
N GLU A 87 -15.60 -10.28 7.08
CA GLU A 87 -16.84 -10.37 6.31
C GLU A 87 -16.60 -10.44 4.80
N ILE A 88 -15.70 -9.62 4.27
CA ILE A 88 -15.32 -9.64 2.85
C ILE A 88 -14.78 -11.02 2.46
N MET A 89 -13.90 -11.61 3.26
CA MET A 89 -13.34 -12.93 2.97
C MET A 89 -14.39 -14.04 3.09
N LYS A 90 -15.43 -13.88 3.93
CA LYS A 90 -16.55 -14.85 4.03
C LYS A 90 -17.46 -14.83 2.81
N LEU A 91 -17.55 -13.72 2.07
CA LEU A 91 -18.38 -13.60 0.86
C LEU A 91 -17.91 -14.50 -0.29
N GLY A 92 -16.68 -15.05 -0.21
CA GLY A 92 -16.21 -16.07 -1.15
C GLY A 92 -15.98 -15.56 -2.57
N PHE A 93 -15.53 -14.31 -2.72
CA PHE A 93 -15.10 -13.79 -4.01
C PHE A 93 -13.92 -14.58 -4.56
N GLN A 94 -13.97 -14.97 -5.83
CA GLN A 94 -12.84 -15.68 -6.44
C GLN A 94 -11.62 -14.77 -6.63
N ASN A 95 -11.85 -13.48 -6.89
CA ASN A 95 -10.80 -12.50 -7.09
C ASN A 95 -11.12 -11.21 -6.34
N ILE A 96 -10.16 -10.74 -5.56
CA ILE A 96 -10.18 -9.45 -4.89
C ILE A 96 -9.01 -8.63 -5.41
N LEU A 97 -9.30 -7.50 -6.05
CA LEU A 97 -8.29 -6.52 -6.44
C LEU A 97 -8.24 -5.44 -5.38
N THR A 98 -7.04 -5.03 -4.98
CA THR A 98 -6.86 -4.00 -3.96
C THR A 98 -5.72 -3.04 -4.32
N THR A 99 -5.94 -1.76 -4.06
CA THR A 99 -4.91 -0.71 -4.10
C THR A 99 -4.15 -0.58 -2.77
N ASN A 100 -4.55 -1.34 -1.75
CA ASN A 100 -3.95 -1.26 -0.42
C ASN A 100 -2.58 -1.95 -0.40
N TYR A 101 -1.64 -1.38 0.34
CA TYR A 101 -0.31 -1.96 0.48
C TYR A 101 -0.23 -3.02 1.57
N ASP A 102 -1.07 -2.94 2.61
CA ASP A 102 -1.11 -3.91 3.70
C ASP A 102 -1.71 -5.26 3.27
N TYR A 103 -1.48 -6.29 4.08
CA TYR A 103 -2.00 -7.64 3.87
C TYR A 103 -3.13 -8.01 4.85
N ASN A 104 -3.98 -7.05 5.25
CA ASN A 104 -5.01 -7.33 6.26
C ASN A 104 -6.07 -8.33 5.78
N LEU A 105 -6.32 -8.42 4.46
CA LEU A 105 -7.21 -9.45 3.88
C LEU A 105 -6.60 -10.84 4.05
N GLU A 106 -5.32 -11.01 3.72
CA GLU A 106 -4.59 -12.26 3.90
C GLU A 106 -4.48 -12.65 5.37
N LYS A 107 -4.22 -11.67 6.23
CA LYS A 107 -4.11 -11.86 7.68
C LYS A 107 -5.40 -12.44 8.29
N VAL A 108 -6.56 -12.37 7.64
CA VAL A 108 -7.79 -13.04 8.12
C VAL A 108 -7.55 -14.54 8.32
N LYS A 109 -6.84 -15.19 7.40
CA LYS A 109 -6.57 -16.64 7.43
C LYS A 109 -5.13 -16.98 7.75
N GLN A 110 -4.18 -16.13 7.36
CA GLN A 110 -2.76 -16.34 7.56
C GLN A 110 -2.12 -15.14 8.27
N ASN A 111 -2.05 -15.18 9.60
CA ASN A 111 -1.46 -14.09 10.40
C ASN A 111 0.03 -13.84 10.06
N ASP A 112 0.77 -14.87 9.66
CA ASP A 112 2.17 -14.75 9.27
C ASP A 112 2.30 -14.43 7.77
N THR A 113 2.46 -13.15 7.47
CA THR A 113 2.54 -12.66 6.09
C THR A 113 3.84 -13.05 5.38
N THR A 114 4.87 -13.54 6.09
CA THR A 114 6.12 -14.00 5.46
C THR A 114 5.93 -15.29 4.68
N LYS A 115 4.87 -16.05 4.98
CA LYS A 115 4.48 -17.27 4.30
C LYS A 115 3.64 -17.02 3.05
N LEU A 116 3.30 -15.76 2.75
CA LEU A 116 2.57 -15.42 1.53
C LEU A 116 3.46 -15.65 0.32
N LYS A 117 3.00 -16.50 -0.59
CA LYS A 117 3.68 -16.80 -1.84
C LYS A 117 2.98 -16.08 -2.97
N ASN A 118 3.76 -15.58 -3.92
CA ASN A 118 3.24 -15.14 -5.20
C ASN A 118 2.88 -16.37 -6.03
N ASN A 119 1.61 -16.56 -6.32
CA ASN A 119 1.08 -17.63 -7.18
C ASN A 119 0.85 -17.14 -8.63
N GLY A 120 1.22 -15.89 -8.91
CA GLY A 120 1.15 -15.28 -10.22
C GLY A 120 2.12 -15.85 -11.26
N ALA A 121 1.83 -15.59 -12.54
CA ALA A 121 2.59 -16.13 -13.66
C ALA A 121 4.03 -15.58 -13.77
N VAL A 122 4.35 -14.47 -13.09
CA VAL A 122 5.61 -13.74 -13.26
C VAL A 122 6.16 -13.22 -11.94
N LYS A 123 7.49 -13.06 -11.90
CA LYS A 123 8.26 -12.49 -10.78
C LYS A 123 8.45 -10.98 -10.90
N GLU A 124 7.46 -10.25 -11.42
CA GLU A 124 7.55 -8.79 -11.54
C GLU A 124 7.84 -8.18 -10.16
N ARG A 125 8.46 -6.99 -10.13
CA ARG A 125 8.75 -6.26 -8.88
C ARG A 125 8.10 -4.89 -8.88
N THR A 126 8.14 -4.21 -10.03
CA THR A 126 7.69 -2.82 -10.19
C THR A 126 6.17 -2.67 -10.28
N TYR A 127 5.54 -3.43 -11.18
CA TYR A 127 4.08 -3.49 -11.33
C TYR A 127 3.61 -4.89 -10.94
N SER A 128 2.46 -4.99 -10.30
CA SER A 128 1.94 -6.25 -9.76
C SER A 128 0.73 -6.74 -10.55
N LEU A 129 0.82 -6.61 -11.89
CA LEU A 129 -0.31 -6.85 -12.80
C LEU A 129 -0.69 -8.33 -12.86
N PHE A 130 0.30 -9.20 -12.68
CA PHE A 130 0.12 -10.65 -12.80
C PHE A 130 0.50 -11.40 -11.52
N ARG A 131 0.78 -10.69 -10.42
CA ARG A 131 1.05 -11.29 -9.11
C ARG A 131 -0.21 -11.30 -8.27
N HIS A 132 -0.45 -12.44 -7.63
CA HIS A 132 -1.49 -12.58 -6.62
C HIS A 132 -1.01 -13.52 -5.53
N THR A 133 -1.57 -13.34 -4.35
CA THR A 133 -1.55 -14.34 -3.29
C THR A 133 -2.82 -15.18 -3.43
N ASN A 134 -2.71 -16.46 -3.12
CA ASN A 134 -3.88 -17.34 -3.03
C ASN A 134 -4.16 -17.62 -1.55
N ILE A 135 -5.38 -17.32 -1.12
CA ILE A 135 -5.89 -17.58 0.24
C ILE A 135 -7.14 -18.44 0.07
N ASP A 136 -7.03 -19.71 0.41
CA ASP A 136 -8.04 -20.74 0.16
C ASP A 136 -8.43 -20.79 -1.34
N LEU A 137 -9.66 -20.36 -1.68
CA LEU A 137 -10.17 -20.31 -3.05
C LEU A 137 -10.18 -18.87 -3.63
N THR A 138 -9.62 -17.91 -2.90
CA THR A 138 -9.62 -16.48 -3.25
C THR A 138 -8.23 -16.05 -3.72
N ASN A 139 -8.19 -15.39 -4.87
CA ASN A 139 -6.99 -14.71 -5.35
C ASN A 139 -7.02 -13.24 -4.95
N ILE A 140 -5.97 -12.75 -4.28
CA ILE A 140 -5.85 -11.36 -3.87
C ILE A 140 -4.75 -10.68 -4.69
N TRP A 141 -5.13 -9.62 -5.40
CA TRP A 141 -4.31 -8.90 -6.37
C TRP A 141 -4.01 -7.50 -5.86
N HIS A 142 -2.78 -7.27 -5.40
CA HIS A 142 -2.31 -5.95 -4.98
C HIS A 142 -1.84 -5.15 -6.18
N ILE A 143 -2.73 -4.41 -6.85
CA ILE A 143 -2.42 -3.81 -8.16
C ILE A 143 -1.33 -2.72 -8.11
N HIS A 144 -1.14 -2.07 -6.96
CA HIS A 144 -0.03 -1.12 -6.72
C HIS A 144 1.25 -1.77 -6.16
N GLY A 145 1.25 -3.10 -6.02
CA GLY A 145 2.21 -3.85 -5.22
C GLY A 145 1.80 -3.92 -3.75
N GLY A 146 2.28 -4.95 -3.05
CA GLY A 146 2.11 -5.08 -1.61
C GLY A 146 3.30 -4.53 -0.82
N ILE A 147 3.17 -4.47 0.50
CA ILE A 147 4.16 -3.88 1.42
C ILE A 147 5.58 -4.43 1.26
N ILE A 148 5.74 -5.71 0.91
CA ILE A 148 7.04 -6.35 0.65
C ILE A 148 7.79 -5.66 -0.50
N TYR A 149 7.06 -5.07 -1.45
CA TYR A 149 7.60 -4.39 -2.62
C TYR A 149 7.58 -2.86 -2.47
N LEU A 150 7.06 -2.33 -1.35
CA LEU A 150 7.03 -0.89 -1.10
C LEU A 150 8.44 -0.31 -0.98
N ALA A 151 9.39 -1.08 -0.41
CA ALA A 151 10.82 -0.72 -0.41
C ALA A 151 11.43 -0.63 -1.82
N LEU A 152 10.82 -1.29 -2.82
CA LEU A 152 11.30 -1.36 -4.20
C LEU A 152 10.59 -0.38 -5.14
N ASN A 153 9.44 0.18 -4.74
CA ASN A 153 8.58 1.00 -5.58
C ASN A 153 8.49 2.43 -5.04
N THR A 154 8.46 3.44 -5.92
CA THR A 154 8.31 4.85 -5.52
C THR A 154 6.82 5.18 -5.39
N LEU A 155 6.40 5.61 -4.20
CA LEU A 155 5.00 6.01 -3.91
C LEU A 155 4.48 7.13 -4.84
N SER A 156 5.36 8.03 -5.28
CA SER A 156 5.05 9.14 -6.19
C SER A 156 5.02 8.75 -7.66
N VAL A 157 5.93 7.89 -8.11
CA VAL A 157 6.09 7.56 -9.55
C VAL A 157 4.97 6.63 -10.04
N ASN A 158 4.42 5.77 -9.18
CA ASN A 158 3.35 4.84 -9.55
C ASN A 158 1.97 5.50 -9.67
N VAL A 159 1.74 6.65 -9.00
CA VAL A 159 0.50 7.44 -9.16
C VAL A 159 0.55 8.28 -10.45
N LEU A 160 1.75 8.69 -10.88
CA LEU A 160 1.94 9.58 -12.04
C LEU A 160 2.16 8.85 -13.38
N ARG A 161 2.34 7.53 -13.38
CA ARG A 161 2.55 6.73 -14.62
C ARG A 161 1.30 5.98 -15.10
N HIS A 162 0.10 6.56 -14.92
CA HIS A 162 -1.08 6.06 -15.63
C HIS A 162 -1.30 6.84 -16.95
N PRO A 163 -1.09 6.24 -18.14
CA PRO A 163 -1.44 6.87 -19.42
C PRO A 163 -2.95 6.74 -19.76
N LEU A 164 -3.86 6.68 -18.78
CA LEU A 164 -5.32 6.65 -19.04
C LEU A 164 -6.00 8.04 -19.00
N HIS A 165 -5.25 9.12 -18.81
CA HIS A 165 -5.79 10.49 -18.92
C HIS A 165 -5.31 11.25 -20.17
N ARG A 166 -5.16 10.55 -21.29
CA ARG A 166 -5.20 11.16 -22.64
C ARG A 166 -6.35 10.58 -23.45
N LEU A 167 -7.57 10.83 -22.99
CA LEU A 167 -8.75 10.89 -23.85
C LEU A 167 -9.55 12.11 -23.45
N ARG A 168 -9.13 13.25 -23.97
CA ARG A 168 -9.93 14.36 -24.50
C ARG A 168 -8.98 15.33 -25.20
#